data_AF-A0A842HCG1-F1
#
_entry.id   AF-A0A842HCG1-F1
#
_cell.length_a   1.000
_cell.length_b   1.000
_cell.length_c   1.000
_cell.angle_alpha   90.00
_cell.angle_beta   90.00
_cell.angle_gamma   90.00
#
_symmetry.space_group_name_H-M   'P 1'
#
loop_
_entity.id
_entity.type
_entity.pdbx_description
1 polymer ?
#
loop_
_entity_poly.entity_id
_entity_poly.type
_entity_poly.pdbx_seq_one_letter_code
_entity_poly.pdbx_strand_id
1 'polypeptide(L)'
;MRRFLTATAFAIFALSPARAAETGTATVNPAATNESASGPTWMTDYSAARQIARGEELPMLVYFTASWCQPCQMMKAVTLKTPEVVTALGDYVTVLIDIDAQPQVAEAFGVSGVPNFQTITPGGQVVSRLTGYREAPEFAQWLSKSRTAADQQWALARQQIESSAELRAVLRQRQTALPADTMTRVFALTASRDPLQVRLGLELLTEAARRDPALLSPARYSEDLQVRVVAAQVLERTAPSLGFDPWLPPSQPVPQQVK
;
A
#
# COMPACT_ATOMS: atom_id res chain seq x y z
N MET A 1 -75.27 30.61 4.73
CA MET A 1 -75.47 30.25 3.30
C MET A 1 -74.40 29.21 2.97
N ARG A 2 -74.72 27.96 2.59
CA ARG A 2 -75.00 27.48 1.19
C ARG A 2 -73.94 27.99 0.20
N ARG A 3 -73.28 27.23 -0.69
CA ARG A 3 -73.24 25.80 -1.13
C ARG A 3 -71.87 25.63 -1.86
N PHE A 4 -71.29 24.45 -2.16
CA PHE A 4 -71.61 23.02 -2.00
C PHE A 4 -70.28 22.20 -2.08
N LEU A 5 -70.32 20.87 -2.00
CA LEU A 5 -69.32 19.96 -2.60
C LEU A 5 -69.93 19.28 -3.84
N THR A 6 -69.09 18.80 -4.76
CA THR A 6 -69.48 17.78 -5.76
C THR A 6 -68.55 16.58 -5.69
N ALA A 7 -69.12 15.38 -5.74
CA ALA A 7 -68.42 14.11 -5.66
C ALA A 7 -68.98 13.14 -6.72
N THR A 8 -68.10 12.41 -7.39
CA THR A 8 -68.37 11.30 -8.33
C THR A 8 -67.04 10.61 -8.64
N ALA A 9 -66.91 9.28 -8.72
CA ALA A 9 -67.85 8.23 -8.34
C ALA A 9 -67.10 6.93 -8.00
N PHE A 10 -67.79 6.02 -7.32
CA PHE A 10 -67.36 4.68 -6.94
C PHE A 10 -67.12 3.73 -8.13
N ALA A 11 -66.18 2.79 -7.95
CA ALA A 11 -66.29 1.43 -8.46
C ALA A 11 -65.80 0.43 -7.38
N ILE A 12 -66.57 -0.63 -7.12
CA ILE A 12 -66.38 -1.59 -6.02
C ILE A 12 -66.08 -2.99 -6.59
N PHE A 13 -65.17 -3.70 -5.92
CA PHE A 13 -64.96 -5.17 -5.88
C PHE A 13 -65.06 -6.02 -7.16
N ALA A 14 -64.01 -6.84 -7.34
CA ALA A 14 -64.17 -8.29 -7.35
C ALA A 14 -62.97 -8.93 -6.63
N LEU A 15 -63.18 -10.02 -5.89
CA LEU A 15 -62.17 -10.66 -5.03
C LEU A 15 -62.01 -12.14 -5.42
N SER A 16 -60.76 -12.58 -5.63
CA SER A 16 -60.35 -14.01 -5.67
C SER A 16 -60.91 -14.88 -6.82
N PRO A 17 -60.34 -16.08 -7.10
CA PRO A 17 -59.46 -16.90 -6.24
C PRO A 17 -58.07 -17.23 -6.80
N ALA A 18 -57.19 -17.66 -5.90
CA ALA A 18 -55.99 -18.42 -6.23
C ALA A 18 -56.37 -19.77 -6.88
N ARG A 19 -55.54 -20.25 -7.81
CA ARG A 19 -55.59 -21.63 -8.32
C ARG A 19 -54.19 -22.24 -8.30
N ALA A 20 -54.14 -23.52 -7.91
CA ALA A 20 -52.92 -24.23 -7.56
C ALA A 20 -52.02 -24.59 -8.75
N ALA A 21 -50.81 -25.03 -8.42
CA ALA A 21 -49.77 -25.47 -9.34
C ALA A 21 -50.11 -26.78 -10.06
N GLU A 22 -49.47 -26.99 -11.21
CA GLU A 22 -48.99 -28.31 -11.65
C GLU A 22 -47.77 -28.16 -12.58
N THR A 23 -46.59 -28.39 -11.99
CA THR A 23 -45.52 -29.26 -12.51
C THR A 23 -45.15 -29.22 -14.00
N GLY A 24 -44.22 -28.32 -14.35
CA GLY A 24 -43.26 -28.53 -15.44
C GLY A 24 -41.84 -28.68 -14.88
N THR A 25 -41.39 -29.91 -14.65
CA THR A 25 -40.09 -30.20 -14.02
C THR A 25 -38.92 -29.99 -14.99
N ALA A 26 -38.42 -28.76 -15.08
CA ALA A 26 -37.06 -28.51 -15.56
C ALA A 26 -36.09 -28.73 -14.38
N THR A 27 -35.43 -29.90 -14.36
CA THR A 27 -34.44 -30.25 -13.34
C THR A 27 -33.18 -29.39 -13.48
N VAL A 28 -33.15 -28.25 -12.80
CA VAL A 28 -31.91 -27.51 -12.54
C VAL A 28 -31.12 -28.31 -11.53
N ASN A 29 -30.04 -28.98 -11.96
CA ASN A 29 -29.10 -29.68 -11.08
C ASN A 29 -28.40 -28.66 -10.15
N PRO A 30 -28.61 -28.70 -8.82
CA PRO A 30 -27.90 -27.85 -7.88
C PRO A 30 -26.70 -28.64 -7.31
N ALA A 31 -25.83 -29.14 -8.19
CA ALA A 31 -24.76 -30.08 -7.85
C ALA A 31 -23.55 -29.95 -8.79
N ALA A 32 -22.93 -28.77 -8.79
CA ALA A 32 -21.56 -28.54 -9.28
C ALA A 32 -20.97 -27.26 -8.67
N THR A 33 -21.08 -27.10 -7.35
CA THR A 33 -20.16 -26.24 -6.61
C THR A 33 -18.78 -26.89 -6.68
N ASN A 34 -18.02 -26.57 -7.72
CA ASN A 34 -16.59 -26.84 -7.74
C ASN A 34 -15.93 -25.96 -6.69
N GLU A 35 -15.89 -26.44 -5.46
CA GLU A 35 -14.92 -25.98 -4.47
C GLU A 35 -13.53 -26.12 -5.10
N SER A 36 -12.91 -24.97 -5.33
CA SER A 36 -11.49 -24.77 -5.11
C SER A 36 -10.57 -25.92 -5.58
N ALA A 37 -10.27 -25.94 -6.88
CA ALA A 37 -8.96 -26.40 -7.36
C ALA A 37 -7.86 -25.37 -6.95
N SER A 38 -7.78 -25.05 -5.67
CA SER A 38 -7.10 -23.88 -5.12
C SER A 38 -5.61 -24.11 -4.96
N GLY A 39 -4.87 -23.84 -6.02
CA GLY A 39 -3.52 -23.30 -5.87
C GLY A 39 -3.57 -21.82 -5.48
N PRO A 40 -2.48 -21.25 -4.94
CA PRO A 40 -2.33 -19.80 -4.73
C PRO A 40 -2.53 -18.99 -6.03
N THR A 41 -3.27 -17.89 -5.94
CA THR A 41 -3.51 -16.97 -7.07
C THR A 41 -2.33 -16.00 -7.23
N TRP A 42 -1.34 -16.41 -8.03
CA TRP A 42 -0.18 -15.59 -8.34
C TRP A 42 -0.52 -14.42 -9.29
N MET A 43 -0.40 -13.19 -8.81
CA MET A 43 -0.44 -11.99 -9.64
C MET A 43 0.87 -11.81 -10.42
N THR A 44 0.84 -11.21 -11.61
CA THR A 44 2.05 -10.89 -12.40
C THR A 44 2.38 -9.40 -12.42
N ASP A 45 1.40 -8.53 -12.16
CA ASP A 45 1.58 -7.08 -12.00
C ASP A 45 1.99 -6.76 -10.55
N TYR A 46 3.27 -6.44 -10.39
CA TYR A 46 3.85 -6.02 -9.12
C TYR A 46 3.20 -4.75 -8.54
N SER A 47 2.80 -3.81 -9.40
CA SER A 47 2.25 -2.52 -9.00
C SER A 47 0.82 -2.65 -8.47
N ALA A 48 -0.01 -3.45 -9.15
CA ALA A 48 -1.37 -3.77 -8.70
C ALA A 48 -1.35 -4.54 -7.37
N ALA A 49 -0.51 -5.56 -7.27
CA ALA A 49 -0.35 -6.33 -6.04
C ALA A 49 0.12 -5.47 -4.85
N ARG A 50 1.01 -4.50 -5.09
CA ARG A 50 1.43 -3.51 -4.08
C ARG A 50 0.30 -2.58 -3.63
N GLN A 51 -0.68 -2.30 -4.49
CA GLN A 51 -1.86 -1.53 -4.11
C GLN A 51 -2.82 -2.36 -3.24
N ILE A 52 -3.08 -3.62 -3.62
CA ILE A 52 -3.91 -4.54 -2.84
C ILE A 52 -3.32 -4.77 -1.44
N ALA A 53 -2.03 -5.12 -1.36
CA ALA A 53 -1.31 -5.31 -0.10
C ALA A 53 -1.37 -4.09 0.84
N ARG A 54 -1.44 -2.87 0.28
CA ARG A 54 -1.64 -1.64 1.06
C ARG A 54 -3.09 -1.45 1.52
N GLY A 55 -4.07 -1.78 0.69
CA GLY A 55 -5.49 -1.63 1.01
C GLY A 55 -5.98 -2.68 2.02
N GLU A 56 -5.50 -3.91 1.92
CA GLU A 56 -5.85 -5.04 2.79
C GLU A 56 -4.93 -5.15 4.02
N GLU A 57 -3.88 -4.33 4.10
CA GLU A 57 -2.82 -4.39 5.11
C GLU A 57 -2.08 -5.75 5.21
N LEU A 58 -2.17 -6.56 4.16
CA LEU A 58 -1.49 -7.86 4.06
C LEU A 58 -0.09 -7.72 3.47
N PRO A 59 0.92 -8.47 3.96
CA PRO A 59 2.23 -8.52 3.33
C PRO A 59 2.16 -9.16 1.94
N MET A 60 3.06 -8.76 1.06
CA MET A 60 3.26 -9.41 -0.22
C MET A 60 4.27 -10.55 -0.09
N LEU A 61 4.03 -11.64 -0.79
CA LEU A 61 5.07 -12.62 -1.10
C LEU A 61 5.41 -12.53 -2.59
N VAL A 62 6.63 -12.09 -2.90
CA VAL A 62 7.13 -12.04 -4.28
C VAL A 62 8.00 -13.25 -4.56
N TYR A 63 7.61 -14.03 -5.57
CA TYR A 63 8.33 -15.19 -6.09
C TYR A 63 8.99 -14.83 -7.43
N PHE A 64 10.31 -14.70 -7.40
CA PHE A 64 11.15 -14.57 -8.59
C PHE A 64 11.48 -15.95 -9.16
N THR A 65 11.17 -16.15 -10.43
CA THR A 65 11.26 -17.42 -11.17
C THR A 65 11.85 -17.18 -12.56
N ALA A 66 12.25 -18.25 -13.24
CA ALA A 66 12.48 -18.23 -14.69
C ALA A 66 11.92 -19.51 -15.33
N SER A 67 11.73 -19.51 -16.65
CA SER A 67 11.26 -20.68 -17.42
C SER A 67 12.28 -21.83 -17.43
N TRP A 68 13.56 -21.50 -17.64
CA TRP A 68 14.71 -22.42 -17.68
C TRP A 68 15.13 -22.98 -16.31
N CYS A 69 14.59 -22.44 -15.22
CA CYS A 69 15.01 -22.77 -13.87
C CYS A 69 14.38 -24.09 -13.37
N GLN A 70 15.10 -25.22 -13.50
CA GLN A 70 14.62 -26.53 -13.03
C GLN A 70 14.22 -26.54 -11.53
N PRO A 71 14.98 -25.95 -10.58
CA PRO A 71 14.54 -25.90 -9.18
C PRO A 71 13.27 -25.05 -8.96
N CYS A 72 13.00 -24.07 -9.84
CA CYS A 72 11.75 -23.30 -9.82
C CYS A 72 10.56 -24.15 -10.27
N GLN A 73 10.76 -25.03 -11.26
CA GLN A 73 9.74 -25.98 -11.70
C GLN A 73 9.43 -27.01 -10.59
N MET A 74 10.46 -27.54 -9.92
CA MET A 74 10.29 -28.39 -8.73
C MET A 74 9.51 -27.68 -7.62
N MET A 75 9.88 -26.44 -7.29
CA MET A 75 9.18 -25.62 -6.30
C MET A 75 7.69 -25.45 -6.62
N LYS A 76 7.35 -25.20 -7.90
CA LYS A 76 5.95 -25.08 -8.38
C LYS A 76 5.19 -26.41 -8.40
N ALA A 77 5.89 -27.54 -8.59
CA ALA A 77 5.27 -28.86 -8.72
C ALA A 77 5.07 -29.57 -7.38
N VAL A 78 6.06 -29.48 -6.49
CA VAL A 78 6.14 -30.24 -5.23
C VAL A 78 5.76 -29.35 -4.04
N THR A 79 6.38 -28.18 -3.91
CA THR A 79 6.30 -27.35 -2.70
C THR A 79 5.07 -26.46 -2.65
N LEU A 80 4.85 -25.63 -3.68
CA LEU A 80 3.81 -24.58 -3.70
C LEU A 80 2.37 -25.11 -3.84
N LYS A 81 2.20 -26.44 -3.91
CA LYS A 81 0.91 -27.13 -4.03
C LYS A 81 0.53 -27.95 -2.80
N THR A 82 1.39 -28.06 -1.79
CA THR A 82 1.02 -28.80 -0.57
C THR A 82 -0.05 -28.02 0.22
N PRO A 83 -1.00 -28.69 0.89
CA PRO A 83 -2.07 -28.00 1.62
C PRO A 83 -1.54 -27.02 2.68
N GLU A 84 -0.46 -27.36 3.38
CA GLU A 84 0.18 -26.51 4.39
C GLU A 84 0.75 -25.22 3.78
N VAL A 85 1.37 -25.28 2.60
CA VAL A 85 1.92 -24.13 1.90
C VAL A 85 0.78 -23.30 1.27
N VAL A 86 -0.19 -23.94 0.61
CA VAL A 86 -1.36 -23.26 0.05
C VAL A 86 -2.11 -22.47 1.14
N THR A 87 -2.30 -23.05 2.32
CA THR A 87 -2.92 -22.37 3.47
C THR A 87 -2.09 -21.17 3.92
N ALA A 88 -0.79 -21.35 4.15
CA ALA A 88 0.09 -20.26 4.57
C ALA A 88 0.26 -19.15 3.51
N LEU A 89 0.05 -19.46 2.23
CA LEU A 89 0.05 -18.48 1.14
C LEU A 89 -1.24 -17.62 1.11
N GLY A 90 -2.33 -18.09 1.73
CA GLY A 90 -3.55 -17.29 1.93
C GLY A 90 -3.34 -16.05 2.79
N ASP A 91 -2.31 -16.05 3.64
CA ASP A 91 -1.91 -14.90 4.45
C ASP A 91 -1.07 -13.86 3.68
N TYR A 92 -1.03 -13.92 2.34
CA TYR A 92 -0.21 -13.05 1.51
C TYR A 92 -0.90 -12.59 0.23
N VAL A 93 -0.56 -11.38 -0.21
CA VAL A 93 -0.75 -10.99 -1.62
C VAL A 93 0.39 -11.60 -2.43
N THR A 94 0.13 -12.73 -3.10
CA THR A 94 1.17 -13.50 -3.82
C THR A 94 1.43 -12.97 -5.24
N VAL A 95 2.70 -12.70 -5.55
CA VAL A 95 3.15 -12.17 -6.85
C VAL A 95 4.23 -13.06 -7.44
N LEU A 96 4.11 -13.42 -8.72
CA LEU A 96 5.12 -14.15 -9.47
C LEU A 96 5.77 -13.20 -10.50
N ILE A 97 7.09 -13.09 -10.42
CA ILE A 97 7.91 -12.27 -11.32
C ILE A 97 8.82 -13.21 -12.10
N ASP A 98 8.64 -13.28 -13.42
CA ASP A 98 9.63 -13.90 -14.29
C ASP A 98 10.78 -12.91 -14.52
N ILE A 99 12.01 -13.32 -14.20
CA ILE A 99 13.19 -12.44 -14.22
C ILE A 99 13.65 -12.09 -15.64
N ASP A 100 13.34 -12.93 -16.64
CA ASP A 100 13.69 -12.67 -18.03
C ASP A 100 12.69 -11.65 -18.64
N ALA A 101 11.42 -11.70 -18.21
CA ALA A 101 10.38 -10.75 -18.61
C ALA A 101 10.43 -9.41 -17.86
N GLN A 102 10.89 -9.39 -16.60
CA GLN A 102 10.93 -8.20 -15.74
C GLN A 102 12.31 -7.98 -15.08
N PRO A 103 13.42 -7.88 -15.84
CA PRO A 103 14.78 -7.86 -15.29
C PRO A 103 15.04 -6.66 -14.37
N GLN A 104 14.50 -5.48 -14.70
CA GLN A 104 14.63 -4.27 -13.88
C GLN A 104 13.99 -4.43 -12.49
N VAL A 105 12.91 -5.22 -12.38
CA VAL A 105 12.27 -5.52 -11.09
C VAL A 105 13.16 -6.47 -10.28
N ALA A 106 13.69 -7.52 -10.91
CA ALA A 106 14.61 -8.45 -10.26
C ALA A 106 15.88 -7.76 -9.74
N GLU A 107 16.47 -6.86 -10.54
CA GLU A 107 17.62 -6.02 -10.17
C GLU A 107 17.30 -5.12 -8.97
N ALA A 108 16.18 -4.38 -9.01
CA ALA A 108 15.76 -3.51 -7.91
C ALA A 108 15.51 -4.26 -6.58
N PHE A 109 15.19 -5.56 -6.64
CA PHE A 109 15.04 -6.43 -5.47
C PHE A 109 16.32 -7.17 -5.06
N GLY A 110 17.45 -6.94 -5.75
CA GLY A 110 18.74 -7.57 -5.47
C GLY A 110 18.75 -9.07 -5.72
N VAL A 111 17.97 -9.55 -6.70
CA VAL A 111 17.82 -10.99 -7.01
C VAL A 111 19.04 -11.47 -7.79
N SER A 112 19.91 -12.24 -7.14
CA SER A 112 21.11 -12.83 -7.74
C SER A 112 20.97 -14.29 -8.19
N GLY A 113 19.79 -14.89 -8.01
CA GLY A 113 19.51 -16.27 -8.41
C GLY A 113 18.06 -16.66 -8.14
N VAL A 114 17.59 -17.73 -8.80
CA VAL A 114 16.21 -18.22 -8.72
C VAL A 114 16.16 -19.74 -8.39
N PRO A 115 15.11 -20.24 -7.72
CA PRO A 115 13.95 -19.51 -7.21
C PRO A 115 14.34 -18.59 -6.03
N ASN A 116 13.73 -17.41 -5.96
CA ASN A 116 13.91 -16.49 -4.84
C ASN A 116 12.54 -15.98 -4.37
N PHE A 117 12.34 -15.96 -3.05
CA PHE A 117 11.14 -15.51 -2.40
C PHE A 117 11.47 -14.33 -1.48
N GLN A 118 10.70 -13.25 -1.55
CA GLN A 118 10.85 -12.08 -0.68
C GLN A 118 9.52 -11.71 -0.06
N THR A 119 9.49 -11.61 1.28
CA THR A 119 8.33 -11.10 2.00
C THR A 119 8.48 -9.59 2.19
N ILE A 120 7.44 -8.85 1.81
CA ILE A 120 7.42 -7.39 1.79
C ILE A 120 6.23 -6.90 2.62
N THR A 121 6.45 -5.94 3.52
CA THR A 121 5.35 -5.29 4.26
C THR A 121 4.41 -4.51 3.32
N PRO A 122 3.17 -4.18 3.75
CA PRO A 122 2.35 -3.16 3.08
C PRO A 122 3.08 -1.85 2.82
N GLY A 123 4.05 -1.51 3.69
CA GLY A 123 4.96 -0.38 3.54
C GLY A 123 5.85 -0.41 2.31
N GLY A 124 6.11 -1.59 1.74
CA GLY A 124 7.07 -1.82 0.66
C GLY A 124 8.48 -2.20 1.14
N GLN A 125 8.65 -2.50 2.43
CA GLN A 125 9.94 -2.90 3.01
C GLN A 125 10.10 -4.42 2.96
N VAL A 126 11.23 -4.91 2.41
CA VAL A 126 11.57 -6.33 2.45
C VAL A 126 12.01 -6.70 3.87
N VAL A 127 11.34 -7.69 4.48
CA VAL A 127 11.62 -8.17 5.84
C VAL A 127 12.20 -9.58 5.89
N SER A 128 12.03 -10.38 4.83
CA SER A 128 12.60 -11.71 4.72
C SER A 128 12.93 -12.04 3.27
N ARG A 129 13.99 -12.85 3.08
CA ARG A 129 14.42 -13.38 1.79
C ARG A 129 14.76 -14.86 1.93
N LEU A 130 14.49 -15.63 0.88
CA LEU A 130 14.84 -17.04 0.75
C LEU A 130 15.26 -17.32 -0.69
N THR A 131 16.41 -17.97 -0.88
CA THR A 131 16.91 -18.36 -2.21
C THR A 131 17.12 -19.87 -2.28
N GLY A 132 16.86 -20.43 -3.46
CA GLY A 132 16.94 -21.85 -3.73
C GLY A 132 15.65 -22.60 -3.42
N TYR A 133 15.53 -23.80 -3.97
CA TYR A 133 14.43 -24.73 -3.68
C TYR A 133 14.33 -25.05 -2.19
N ARG A 134 13.12 -25.37 -1.71
CA ARG A 134 12.84 -25.89 -0.37
C ARG A 134 11.72 -26.92 -0.41
N GLU A 135 11.81 -27.90 0.48
CA GLU A 135 10.72 -28.82 0.78
C GLU A 135 9.60 -28.11 1.54
N ALA A 136 8.38 -28.65 1.45
CA ALA A 136 7.17 -27.99 1.95
C ALA A 136 7.21 -27.63 3.45
N PRO A 137 7.70 -28.49 4.37
CA PRO A 137 7.74 -28.15 5.80
C PRO A 137 8.72 -27.01 6.11
N GLU A 138 9.87 -26.95 5.42
CA GLU A 138 10.83 -25.85 5.61
C GLU A 138 10.30 -24.55 5.02
N PHE A 139 9.65 -24.62 3.84
CA PHE A 139 9.05 -23.45 3.21
C PHE A 139 7.87 -22.91 4.02
N ALA A 140 6.98 -23.76 4.54
CA ALA A 140 5.89 -23.37 5.42
C ALA A 140 6.39 -22.75 6.74
N GLN A 141 7.46 -23.30 7.34
CA GLN A 141 8.10 -22.71 8.51
C GLN A 141 8.70 -21.32 8.19
N TRP A 142 9.33 -21.17 7.03
CA TRP A 142 9.85 -19.87 6.59
C TRP A 142 8.72 -18.86 6.36
N LEU A 143 7.62 -19.26 5.70
CA LEU A 143 6.43 -18.41 5.51
C LEU A 143 5.85 -17.94 6.85
N SER A 144 5.72 -18.83 7.84
CA SER A 144 5.23 -18.46 9.17
C SER A 144 6.15 -17.41 9.83
N LYS A 145 7.47 -17.64 9.83
CA LYS A 145 8.46 -16.70 10.39
C LYS A 145 8.45 -15.35 9.66
N SER A 146 8.35 -15.35 8.32
CA SER A 146 8.33 -14.13 7.53
C SER A 146 7.04 -13.35 7.69
N ARG A 147 5.90 -14.02 7.92
CA ARG A 147 4.61 -13.40 8.24
C ARG A 147 4.71 -12.62 9.55
N THR A 148 5.16 -13.28 10.62
CA THR A 148 5.37 -12.64 11.93
C THR A 148 6.33 -11.44 11.85
N ALA A 149 7.43 -11.57 11.10
CA ALA A 149 8.37 -10.45 10.90
C ALA A 149 7.73 -9.27 10.13
N ALA A 150 6.88 -9.56 9.14
CA ALA A 150 6.15 -8.52 8.39
C ALA A 150 5.11 -7.81 9.25
N ASP A 151 4.36 -8.56 10.07
CA ASP A 151 3.35 -8.02 10.99
C ASP A 151 3.98 -7.14 12.06
N GLN A 152 5.08 -7.59 12.68
CA GLN A 152 5.83 -6.81 13.66
C GLN A 152 6.36 -5.50 13.06
N GLN A 153 6.99 -5.57 11.88
CA GLN A 153 7.53 -4.38 11.22
C GLN A 153 6.42 -3.41 10.80
N TRP A 154 5.28 -3.91 10.30
CA TRP A 154 4.13 -3.09 9.93
C TRP A 154 3.42 -2.47 11.13
N ALA A 155 3.32 -3.18 12.26
CA ALA A 155 2.78 -2.65 13.51
C ALA A 155 3.66 -1.51 14.08
N LEU A 156 4.98 -1.68 14.10
CA LEU A 156 5.93 -0.64 14.51
C LEU A 156 5.81 0.61 13.60
N ALA A 157 5.72 0.42 12.29
CA ALA A 157 5.54 1.53 11.36
C ALA A 157 4.19 2.25 11.54
N ARG A 158 3.11 1.51 11.85
CA ARG A 158 1.81 2.13 12.20
C ARG A 158 1.88 2.95 13.48
N GLN A 159 2.52 2.45 14.53
CA GLN A 159 2.73 3.20 15.77
C GLN A 159 3.55 4.49 15.55
N GLN A 160 4.53 4.46 14.65
CA GLN A 160 5.31 5.63 14.24
C GLN A 160 4.47 6.64 13.42
N ILE A 161 3.59 6.16 12.53
CA ILE A 161 2.65 7.01 11.81
C ILE A 161 1.63 7.64 12.76
N GLU A 162 1.14 6.93 13.76
CA GLU A 162 0.18 7.46 14.73
C GLU A 162 0.82 8.50 15.67
N SER A 163 1.99 8.20 16.24
CA SER A 163 2.76 9.19 17.03
C SER A 163 3.20 10.41 16.22
N SER A 164 3.26 10.33 14.88
CA SER A 164 3.47 11.48 14.02
C SER A 164 2.29 12.46 13.92
N ALA A 165 1.08 12.05 14.33
CA ALA A 165 -0.09 12.92 14.34
C ALA A 165 0.11 14.12 15.28
N GLU A 166 0.84 13.93 16.39
CA GLU A 166 1.30 15.00 17.28
C GLU A 166 2.16 16.02 16.51
N LEU A 167 3.20 15.58 15.78
CA LEU A 167 4.04 16.47 14.97
C LEU A 167 3.23 17.22 13.92
N ARG A 168 2.29 16.55 13.24
CA ARG A 168 1.40 17.20 12.25
C ARG A 168 0.52 18.26 12.90
N ALA A 169 -0.02 18.00 14.08
CA ALA A 169 -0.83 18.97 14.83
C ALA A 169 0.01 20.17 15.26
N VAL A 170 1.20 19.93 15.85
CA VAL A 170 2.16 20.96 16.25
C VAL A 170 2.58 21.84 15.07
N LEU A 171 2.95 21.24 13.94
CA LEU A 171 3.30 21.99 12.72
C LEU A 171 2.14 22.84 12.20
N ARG A 172 0.89 22.37 12.26
CA ARG A 172 -0.28 23.14 11.80
C ARG A 172 -0.68 24.30 12.71
N GLN A 173 -0.31 24.30 14.00
CA GLN A 173 -0.66 25.36 14.95
C GLN A 173 0.15 26.65 14.70
N ARG A 174 -0.37 27.57 13.89
CA ARG A 174 0.30 28.86 13.57
C ARG A 174 0.61 29.76 14.79
N GLN A 175 -0.06 29.60 15.93
CA GLN A 175 -0.01 30.55 17.04
C GLN A 175 1.05 30.25 18.10
N THR A 176 1.56 29.02 18.18
CA THR A 176 2.51 28.57 19.21
C THR A 176 3.92 28.45 18.65
N ALA A 177 4.94 28.84 19.42
CA ALA A 177 6.32 28.55 19.05
C ALA A 177 6.53 27.02 18.96
N LEU A 178 7.27 26.55 17.96
CA LEU A 178 7.56 25.13 17.81
C LEU A 178 8.48 24.63 18.94
N PRO A 179 8.24 23.44 19.52
CA PRO A 179 9.23 22.74 20.33
C PRO A 179 10.56 22.62 19.57
N ALA A 180 11.68 22.87 20.26
CA ALA A 180 13.01 22.99 19.64
C ALA A 180 13.48 21.70 18.92
N ASP A 181 12.98 20.54 19.33
CA ASP A 181 13.23 19.22 18.76
C ASP A 181 12.39 18.89 17.51
N THR A 182 11.35 19.69 17.20
CA THR A 182 10.35 19.36 16.16
C THR A 182 11.02 19.06 14.82
N MET A 183 11.87 19.97 14.32
CA MET A 183 12.52 19.77 13.03
C MET A 183 13.56 18.65 13.07
N THR A 184 14.23 18.41 14.20
CA THR A 184 15.11 17.27 14.40
C THR A 184 14.36 15.94 14.22
N ARG A 185 13.16 15.82 14.79
CA ARG A 185 12.28 14.63 14.61
C ARG A 185 11.80 14.48 13.16
N VAL A 186 11.45 15.58 12.48
CA VAL A 186 11.06 15.58 11.06
C VAL A 186 12.22 15.14 10.16
N PHE A 187 13.44 15.64 10.41
CA PHE A 187 14.64 15.24 9.66
C PHE A 187 15.01 13.78 9.94
N ALA A 188 14.91 13.29 11.18
CA ALA A 188 15.16 11.88 11.49
C ALA A 188 14.21 10.93 10.74
N LEU A 189 12.92 11.26 10.65
CA LEU A 189 11.97 10.52 9.80
C LEU A 189 12.35 10.58 8.32
N THR A 190 12.79 11.74 7.85
CA THR A 190 13.23 11.94 6.46
C THR A 190 14.54 11.20 6.14
N ALA A 191 15.44 11.04 7.10
CA ALA A 191 16.70 10.30 6.97
C ALA A 191 16.53 8.76 7.02
N SER A 192 15.34 8.29 7.38
CA SER A 192 15.09 6.86 7.58
C SER A 192 15.30 6.02 6.32
N ARG A 193 15.54 4.72 6.53
CA ARG A 193 15.55 3.69 5.48
C ARG A 193 14.18 3.04 5.29
N ASP A 194 13.22 3.29 6.19
CA ASP A 194 11.84 2.82 6.05
C ASP A 194 11.06 3.73 5.08
N PRO A 195 10.57 3.23 3.92
CA PRO A 195 9.83 4.03 2.95
C PRO A 195 8.59 4.74 3.52
N LEU A 196 8.01 4.25 4.63
CA LEU A 196 6.89 4.88 5.33
C LEU A 196 7.34 6.11 6.12
N GLN A 197 8.42 5.97 6.90
CA GLN A 197 9.00 7.09 7.65
C GLN A 197 9.50 8.19 6.70
N VAL A 198 10.11 7.84 5.57
CA VAL A 198 10.55 8.81 4.55
C VAL A 198 9.37 9.56 3.94
N ARG A 199 8.27 8.87 3.61
CA ARG A 199 7.04 9.51 3.11
C ARG A 199 6.43 10.45 4.14
N LEU A 200 6.37 10.02 5.40
CA LEU A 200 5.90 10.83 6.50
C LEU A 200 6.80 12.04 6.74
N GLY A 201 8.13 11.88 6.66
CA GLY A 201 9.11 12.97 6.71
C GLY A 201 8.85 14.00 5.60
N LEU A 202 8.63 13.55 4.37
CA LEU A 202 8.23 14.40 3.24
C LEU A 202 6.90 15.15 3.48
N GLU A 203 5.87 14.48 4.01
CA GLU A 203 4.59 15.12 4.39
C GLU A 203 4.80 16.20 5.45
N LEU A 204 5.55 15.88 6.51
CA LEU A 204 5.88 16.81 7.61
C LEU A 204 6.74 17.98 7.14
N LEU A 205 7.73 17.76 6.27
CA LEU A 205 8.52 18.82 5.65
C LEU A 205 7.64 19.74 4.80
N THR A 206 6.67 19.19 4.07
CA THR A 206 5.73 19.98 3.26
C THR A 206 4.82 20.84 4.13
N GLU A 207 4.35 20.32 5.27
CA GLU A 207 3.58 21.08 6.26
C GLU A 207 4.43 22.17 6.94
N ALA A 208 5.68 21.84 7.31
CA ALA A 208 6.62 22.80 7.89
C ALA A 208 6.94 23.94 6.91
N ALA A 209 7.21 23.65 5.63
CA ALA A 209 7.47 24.66 4.61
C ALA A 209 6.27 25.57 4.34
N ARG A 210 5.04 25.03 4.38
CA ARG A 210 3.78 25.82 4.27
C ARG A 210 3.52 26.73 5.48
N ARG A 211 4.08 26.39 6.64
CA ARG A 211 4.04 27.22 7.84
C ARG A 211 5.08 28.32 7.78
N ASP A 212 6.33 27.94 7.57
CA ASP A 212 7.49 28.83 7.46
C ASP A 212 8.63 28.09 6.73
N PRO A 213 8.99 28.50 5.49
CA PRO A 213 10.10 27.92 4.75
C PRO A 213 11.44 27.95 5.49
N ALA A 214 11.66 28.91 6.40
CA ALA A 214 12.91 29.02 7.15
C ALA A 214 13.15 27.82 8.09
N LEU A 215 12.10 27.08 8.47
CA LEU A 215 12.20 25.85 9.27
C LEU A 215 12.99 24.74 8.56
N LEU A 216 13.04 24.75 7.23
CA LEU A 216 13.82 23.79 6.45
C LEU A 216 15.28 24.24 6.29
N SER A 217 15.62 25.47 6.64
CA SER A 217 16.99 26.01 6.47
C SER A 217 18.10 25.24 7.20
N PRO A 218 17.89 24.53 8.34
CA PRO A 218 18.93 23.69 8.95
C PRO A 218 19.22 22.42 8.15
N ALA A 219 18.29 21.96 7.30
CA ALA A 219 18.48 20.76 6.47
C ALA A 219 19.71 20.88 5.56
N ARG A 220 20.09 22.12 5.17
CA ARG A 220 21.30 22.40 4.37
C ARG A 220 22.60 21.93 5.01
N TYR A 221 22.62 21.78 6.33
CA TYR A 221 23.75 21.31 7.13
C TYR A 221 23.55 19.89 7.70
N SER A 222 22.49 19.18 7.31
CA SER A 222 22.31 17.79 7.72
C SER A 222 23.40 16.91 7.12
N GLU A 223 23.97 16.01 7.92
CA GLU A 223 24.92 14.99 7.46
C GLU A 223 24.25 14.03 6.46
N ASP A 224 22.96 13.77 6.62
CA ASP A 224 22.17 12.95 5.69
C ASP A 224 21.96 13.65 4.34
N LEU A 225 22.40 13.00 3.27
CA LEU A 225 22.16 13.46 1.90
C LEU A 225 20.66 13.46 1.57
N GLN A 226 19.91 12.46 2.07
CA GLN A 226 18.48 12.33 1.83
C GLN A 226 17.69 13.50 2.40
N VAL A 227 18.03 13.97 3.62
CA VAL A 227 17.41 15.15 4.24
C VAL A 227 17.66 16.40 3.41
N ARG A 228 18.91 16.62 2.98
CA ARG A 228 19.30 17.76 2.12
C ARG A 228 18.51 17.79 0.82
N VAL A 229 18.46 16.67 0.10
CA VAL A 229 17.78 16.56 -1.21
C VAL A 229 16.26 16.73 -1.06
N VAL A 230 15.63 16.04 -0.09
CA VAL A 230 14.18 16.10 0.09
C VAL A 230 13.73 17.48 0.55
N ALA A 231 14.46 18.13 1.46
CA ALA A 231 14.14 19.49 1.90
C ALA A 231 14.24 20.51 0.75
N ALA A 232 15.28 20.42 -0.09
CA ALA A 232 15.43 21.25 -1.29
C ALA A 232 14.24 21.07 -2.26
N GLN A 233 13.86 19.82 -2.57
CA GLN A 233 12.70 19.53 -3.42
C GLN A 233 11.36 19.98 -2.82
N VAL A 234 11.22 20.01 -1.49
CA VAL A 234 10.02 20.55 -0.83
C VAL A 234 9.97 22.08 -0.96
N LEU A 235 11.08 22.77 -0.72
CA LEU A 235 11.18 24.23 -0.89
C LEU A 235 10.87 24.63 -2.34
N GLU A 236 11.50 23.99 -3.32
CA GLU A 236 11.25 24.22 -4.76
C GLU A 236 9.78 24.04 -5.15
N ARG A 237 9.12 22.97 -4.67
CA ARG A 237 7.70 22.70 -4.99
C ARG A 237 6.71 23.60 -4.24
N THR A 238 7.06 24.12 -3.06
CA THR A 238 6.16 24.96 -2.26
C THR A 238 6.30 26.44 -2.55
N ALA A 239 7.50 26.90 -2.92
CA ALA A 239 7.85 28.28 -3.24
C ALA A 239 6.84 29.04 -4.11
N PRO A 240 6.38 28.52 -5.29
CA PRO A 240 5.43 29.24 -6.15
C PRO A 240 4.10 29.57 -5.44
N SER A 241 3.67 28.74 -4.48
CA SER A 241 2.43 28.96 -3.72
C SER A 241 2.60 29.86 -2.49
N LEU A 242 3.84 30.14 -2.11
CA LEU A 242 4.22 30.93 -0.93
C LEU A 242 4.81 32.31 -1.31
N GLY A 243 4.97 32.61 -2.59
CA GLY A 243 5.38 33.93 -3.06
C GLY A 243 6.84 34.28 -2.81
N PHE A 244 7.70 33.29 -2.61
CA PHE A 244 9.16 33.44 -2.51
C PHE A 244 9.86 32.53 -3.52
N ASP A 245 11.10 32.84 -3.86
CA ASP A 245 11.98 31.97 -4.64
C ASP A 245 13.04 31.41 -3.67
N PRO A 246 13.22 30.08 -3.56
CA PRO A 246 14.12 29.48 -2.57
C PRO A 246 15.59 29.55 -3.01
N TRP A 247 15.85 29.96 -4.25
CA TRP A 247 17.17 30.07 -4.86
C TRP A 247 17.65 31.51 -4.98
N LEU A 248 16.76 32.49 -4.79
CA LEU A 248 17.11 33.92 -4.71
C LEU A 248 17.41 34.37 -3.28
N PRO A 249 18.35 35.32 -3.08
CA PRO A 249 18.52 35.95 -1.78
C PRO A 249 17.28 36.78 -1.41
N PRO A 250 16.93 36.94 -0.11
CA PRO A 250 15.70 37.61 0.33
C PRO A 250 15.52 39.07 -0.12
N SER A 251 16.57 39.70 -0.65
CA SER A 251 16.58 41.07 -1.18
C SER A 251 16.22 41.18 -2.65
N GLN A 252 16.08 40.07 -3.40
CA GLN A 252 15.73 40.10 -4.82
C GLN A 252 14.22 39.83 -5.02
N PRO A 253 13.54 40.63 -5.87
CA PRO A 253 12.12 40.41 -6.15
C PRO A 253 11.92 39.11 -6.95
N VAL A 254 10.93 38.34 -6.56
CA VAL A 254 10.53 37.13 -7.30
C VAL A 254 10.09 37.52 -8.72
N PRO A 255 10.67 36.93 -9.78
CA PRO A 255 10.23 37.19 -11.14
C PRO A 255 8.74 36.87 -11.30
N GLN A 256 7.95 37.84 -11.77
CA GLN A 256 6.55 37.55 -12.08
C GLN A 256 6.51 36.54 -13.23
N GLN A 257 5.85 35.41 -13.00
CA GLN A 257 5.71 34.39 -14.04
C GLN A 257 4.89 34.96 -15.20
N VAL A 258 5.54 35.07 -16.36
CA VAL A 258 4.90 35.43 -17.62
C VAL A 258 3.93 34.30 -17.97
N LYS A 259 2.64 34.64 -18.05
CA LYS A 259 1.57 33.71 -18.48
C LYS A 259 1.63 33.41 -19.97
#